data_AF-A0A7S2G289-F1
#
_entry.id   AF-A0A7S2G289-F1
#
_cell.length_a   1.000
_cell.length_b   1.000
_cell.length_c   1.000
_cell.angle_alpha   90.00
_cell.angle_beta   90.00
_cell.angle_gamma   90.00
#
_symmetry.space_group_name_H-M   'P 1'
#
loop_
_entity.id
_entity.type
_entity.pdbx_description
1 polymer ?
#
loop_
_entity_poly.entity_id
_entity_poly.type
_entity_poly.pdbx_seq_one_letter_code
_entity_poly.pdbx_strand_id
1 'polypeptide(L)'
;LCTSLREVLWPISSGLVNCHGYAAQQAVLKSVAEVVMNSWDLLIAGRRHHIMELEAYVHGAAHRDPYTHGDGGQLESAAWYFHRKGESFKNGSFKGLDIACGGGRGSQVHAGLLVRSILDVEAQPGEEEITEGPSLVVDRVLRLCNSPSITRFVHGRSVAE
;
A
#
# COMPACT_ATOMS: atom_id res chain seq x y z
N LEU A 1 -18.94 14.12 8.41
CA LEU A 1 -18.44 13.36 9.59
C LEU A 1 -16.94 13.23 9.39
N CYS A 2 -16.12 13.71 10.34
CA CYS A 2 -14.67 13.65 10.22
C CYS A 2 -14.20 12.29 10.76
N THR A 3 -14.23 11.26 9.91
CA THR A 3 -13.69 9.94 10.23
C THR A 3 -12.16 10.04 10.23
N SER A 4 -11.50 9.46 11.22
CA SER A 4 -10.03 9.42 11.30
C SER A 4 -9.45 8.34 10.37
N LEU A 5 -8.19 8.50 9.94
CA LEU A 5 -7.51 7.48 9.12
C LEU A 5 -7.46 6.12 9.84
N ARG A 6 -7.30 6.14 11.16
CA ARG A 6 -7.34 4.94 12.00
C ARG A 6 -8.67 4.20 11.86
N GLU A 7 -9.80 4.91 11.83
CA GLU A 7 -11.13 4.30 11.66
C GLU A 7 -11.31 3.76 10.24
N VAL A 8 -10.79 4.47 9.22
CA VAL A 8 -10.83 4.00 7.82
C VAL A 8 -10.03 2.73 7.61
N LEU A 9 -8.84 2.65 8.22
CA LEU A 9 -7.99 1.46 8.14
C LEU A 9 -8.36 0.41 9.19
N TRP A 10 -9.27 0.71 10.13
CA TRP A 10 -9.69 -0.22 11.18
C TRP A 10 -10.09 -1.61 10.65
N PRO A 11 -10.86 -1.73 9.54
CA PRO A 11 -11.23 -3.04 8.99
C PRO A 11 -10.04 -3.93 8.63
N ILE A 12 -8.88 -3.35 8.30
CA ILE A 12 -7.63 -4.08 8.01
C ILE A 12 -6.59 -3.95 9.14
N SER A 13 -6.88 -3.23 10.23
CA SER A 13 -5.92 -2.93 11.31
C SER A 13 -5.56 -4.14 12.17
N SER A 14 -6.47 -5.11 12.26
CA SER A 14 -6.18 -6.43 12.85
C SER A 14 -5.82 -7.46 11.77
N GLY A 15 -5.69 -7.02 10.51
CA GLY A 15 -5.54 -7.86 9.34
C GLY A 15 -6.81 -8.59 8.91
N LEU A 16 -6.73 -9.27 7.77
CA LEU A 16 -7.84 -10.05 7.19
C LEU A 16 -8.15 -11.37 7.94
N VAL A 17 -7.60 -11.58 9.14
CA VAL A 17 -7.82 -12.79 9.97
C VAL A 17 -9.21 -12.89 10.56
N ASN A 18 -9.81 -11.75 10.88
CA ASN A 18 -11.17 -11.70 11.41
C ASN A 18 -12.23 -11.80 10.30
N CYS A 19 -11.79 -11.84 9.04
CA CYS A 19 -12.63 -11.98 7.87
C CYS A 19 -12.63 -13.45 7.44
N HIS A 20 -13.66 -14.19 7.83
CA HIS A 20 -13.75 -15.62 7.52
C HIS A 20 -14.27 -15.83 6.09
N GLY A 21 -13.38 -16.31 5.21
CA GLY A 21 -13.71 -16.70 3.84
C GLY A 21 -13.46 -15.61 2.80
N TYR A 22 -13.36 -16.04 1.53
CA TYR A 22 -13.00 -15.19 0.39
C TYR A 22 -13.90 -13.95 0.26
N ALA A 23 -15.22 -14.13 0.30
CA ALA A 23 -16.17 -13.04 0.13
C ALA A 23 -16.04 -11.96 1.22
N ALA A 24 -15.80 -12.36 2.48
CA ALA A 24 -15.61 -11.42 3.58
C ALA A 24 -14.31 -10.62 3.42
N GLN A 25 -13.22 -11.30 3.04
CA GLN A 25 -11.93 -10.64 2.78
C GLN A 25 -12.02 -9.64 1.62
N GLN A 26 -12.67 -10.05 0.53
CA GLN A 26 -12.92 -9.17 -0.62
C GLN A 26 -13.77 -7.96 -0.24
N ALA A 27 -14.84 -8.14 0.53
CA ALA A 27 -15.72 -7.05 0.96
C ALA A 27 -14.98 -6.01 1.81
N VAL A 28 -14.14 -6.46 2.75
CA VAL A 28 -13.34 -5.57 3.59
C VAL A 28 -12.31 -4.80 2.78
N LEU A 29 -11.54 -5.49 1.93
CA LEU A 29 -10.54 -4.83 1.07
C LEU A 29 -11.19 -3.82 0.13
N LYS A 30 -12.34 -4.18 -0.47
CA LYS A 30 -13.10 -3.28 -1.33
C LYS A 30 -13.58 -2.05 -0.57
N SER A 31 -14.15 -2.23 0.62
CA SER A 31 -14.62 -1.11 1.43
C SER A 31 -13.51 -0.14 1.81
N VAL A 32 -12.33 -0.67 2.20
CA VAL A 32 -11.17 0.19 2.50
C VAL A 32 -10.69 0.90 1.24
N ALA A 33 -10.54 0.18 0.11
CA ALA A 33 -10.14 0.76 -1.17
C ALA A 33 -11.07 1.89 -1.61
N GLU A 34 -12.39 1.70 -1.52
CA GLU A 34 -13.39 2.72 -1.86
C GLU A 34 -13.21 3.99 -1.02
N VAL A 35 -12.96 3.88 0.28
CA VAL A 35 -12.79 5.05 1.14
C VAL A 35 -11.45 5.75 0.88
N VAL A 36 -10.34 5.02 0.79
CA VAL A 36 -9.01 5.64 0.61
C VAL A 36 -8.86 6.27 -0.78
N MET A 37 -9.49 5.72 -1.81
CA MET A 37 -9.41 6.29 -3.17
C MET A 37 -10.32 7.50 -3.37
N ASN A 38 -11.47 7.57 -2.68
CA ASN A 38 -12.48 8.60 -2.95
C ASN A 38 -12.60 9.68 -1.87
N SER A 39 -11.95 9.52 -0.73
CA SER A 39 -12.15 10.42 0.42
C SER A 39 -10.87 10.81 1.16
N TRP A 40 -9.70 10.36 0.67
CA TRP A 40 -8.42 10.63 1.31
C TRP A 40 -7.34 10.99 0.29
N ASP A 41 -6.48 11.92 0.68
CA ASP A 41 -5.28 12.25 -0.05
C ASP A 41 -4.09 11.45 0.50
N LEU A 42 -3.30 10.87 -0.39
CA LEU A 42 -1.95 10.42 -0.11
C LEU A 42 -1.02 11.63 -0.08
N LEU A 43 -0.40 11.89 1.08
CA LEU A 43 0.58 12.95 1.22
C LEU A 43 1.99 12.44 0.93
N ILE A 44 2.65 13.02 -0.06
CA ILE A 44 4.04 12.72 -0.42
C ILE A 44 4.84 14.01 -0.39
N ALA A 45 5.80 14.11 0.55
CA ALA A 45 6.61 15.31 0.76
C ALA A 45 5.77 16.60 0.91
N GLY A 46 4.62 16.51 1.57
CA GLY A 46 3.69 17.62 1.76
C GLY A 46 2.76 17.92 0.57
N ARG A 47 2.91 17.20 -0.55
CA ARG A 47 2.04 17.33 -1.72
C ARG A 47 0.90 16.31 -1.69
N ARG A 48 -0.31 16.75 -2.04
CA ARG A 48 -1.52 15.93 -2.06
C ARG A 48 -1.63 15.13 -3.35
N HIS A 49 -1.92 13.84 -3.21
CA HIS A 49 -2.15 12.95 -4.33
C HIS A 49 -3.43 12.14 -4.12
N HIS A 50 -4.23 11.94 -5.17
CA HIS A 50 -5.30 10.95 -5.14
C HIS A 50 -4.74 9.60 -5.57
N ILE A 51 -5.17 8.52 -4.91
CA ILE A 51 -4.90 7.16 -5.38
C ILE A 51 -5.92 6.83 -6.47
N MET A 52 -5.43 6.55 -7.67
CA MET A 52 -6.28 6.35 -8.86
C MET A 52 -6.53 4.87 -9.15
N GLU A 53 -5.63 3.98 -8.72
CA GLU A 53 -5.76 2.54 -8.91
C GLU A 53 -5.11 1.77 -7.75
N LEU A 54 -5.84 0.78 -7.23
CA LEU A 54 -5.37 -0.18 -6.24
C LEU A 54 -5.55 -1.61 -6.79
N GLU A 55 -4.61 -2.50 -6.47
CA GLU A 55 -4.71 -3.94 -6.73
C GLU A 55 -4.54 -4.72 -5.43
N ALA A 56 -5.47 -5.65 -5.16
CA ALA A 56 -5.49 -6.42 -3.94
C ALA A 56 -4.87 -7.81 -4.14
N TYR A 57 -3.95 -8.18 -3.26
CA TYR A 57 -3.37 -9.52 -3.18
C TYR A 57 -3.69 -10.15 -1.83
N VAL A 58 -4.11 -11.42 -1.82
CA VAL A 58 -4.41 -12.17 -0.59
C VAL A 58 -3.92 -13.62 -0.70
N HIS A 59 -3.04 -14.00 0.20
CA HIS A 59 -2.60 -15.37 0.39
C HIS A 59 -2.89 -15.84 1.82
N GLY A 60 -3.76 -16.82 1.95
CA GLY A 60 -4.13 -17.46 3.21
C GLY A 60 -5.03 -18.68 2.99
N ALA A 61 -5.62 -19.19 4.06
CA ALA A 61 -6.48 -20.38 3.98
C ALA A 61 -7.72 -20.17 3.09
N ALA A 62 -8.28 -18.96 3.08
CA ALA A 62 -9.49 -18.61 2.34
C ALA A 62 -9.25 -18.30 0.86
N HIS A 63 -8.05 -17.83 0.49
CA HIS A 63 -7.68 -17.52 -0.88
C HIS A 63 -6.17 -17.68 -1.06
N ARG A 64 -5.75 -18.45 -2.06
CA ARG A 64 -4.34 -18.70 -2.37
C ARG A 64 -3.96 -18.00 -3.65
N ASP A 65 -3.83 -16.68 -3.60
CA ASP A 65 -3.35 -15.93 -4.73
C ASP A 65 -1.86 -16.26 -4.99
N PRO A 66 -1.50 -16.79 -6.19
CA PRO A 66 -0.13 -17.14 -6.52
C PRO A 66 0.77 -15.92 -6.81
N TYR A 67 0.20 -14.73 -6.96
CA TYR A 67 0.93 -13.49 -7.26
C TYR A 67 1.26 -12.67 -6.01
N THR A 68 0.72 -13.05 -4.84
CA THR A 68 1.10 -12.47 -3.55
C THR A 68 2.59 -12.65 -3.31
N HIS A 69 3.28 -11.62 -2.81
CA HIS A 69 4.72 -11.70 -2.58
C HIS A 69 5.10 -12.62 -1.43
N GLY A 70 4.24 -12.71 -0.40
CA GLY A 70 4.37 -13.74 0.63
C GLY A 70 5.55 -13.54 1.58
N ASP A 71 6.14 -12.34 1.62
CA ASP A 71 7.18 -12.00 2.59
C ASP A 71 6.60 -11.38 3.86
N GLY A 72 7.48 -11.14 4.84
CA GLY A 72 7.09 -10.68 6.17
C GLY A 72 6.44 -9.30 6.21
N GLY A 73 6.67 -8.43 5.22
CA GLY A 73 6.04 -7.11 5.19
C GLY A 73 4.54 -7.18 4.92
N GLN A 74 4.11 -8.12 4.08
CA GLN A 74 2.68 -8.38 3.82
C GLN A 74 1.97 -9.09 4.97
N LEU A 75 2.67 -9.48 6.04
CA LEU A 75 2.05 -9.94 7.28
C LEU A 75 1.66 -8.78 8.19
N GLU A 76 2.23 -7.59 8.01
CA GLU A 76 1.89 -6.42 8.81
C GLU A 76 0.50 -5.89 8.43
N SER A 77 -0.08 -5.05 9.30
CA SER A 77 -1.44 -4.52 9.14
C SER A 77 -1.42 -3.00 9.18
N ALA A 78 -2.18 -2.36 8.29
CA ALA A 78 -2.32 -0.90 8.21
C ALA A 78 -0.96 -0.15 8.15
N ALA A 79 -0.02 -0.71 7.40
CA ALA A 79 1.36 -0.27 7.31
C ALA A 79 1.79 -0.05 5.85
N TRP A 80 2.64 0.94 5.60
CA TRP A 80 3.27 1.10 4.29
C TRP A 80 4.33 0.02 4.07
N TYR A 81 4.26 -0.65 2.92
CA TYR A 81 5.15 -1.75 2.59
C TYR A 81 5.74 -1.62 1.19
N PHE A 82 7.04 -1.31 1.11
CA PHE A 82 7.79 -1.42 -0.15
C PHE A 82 8.17 -2.87 -0.42
N HIS A 83 7.92 -3.34 -1.64
CA HIS A 83 8.18 -4.72 -2.04
C HIS A 83 9.63 -5.15 -1.80
N ARG A 84 9.80 -6.35 -1.25
CA ARG A 84 11.08 -6.97 -0.90
C ARG A 84 11.34 -8.24 -1.68
N LYS A 85 12.61 -8.63 -1.69
CA LYS A 85 13.11 -9.95 -2.07
C LYS A 85 14.11 -10.37 -0.99
N GLY A 86 13.66 -11.24 -0.09
CA GLY A 86 14.39 -11.53 1.15
C GLY A 86 14.56 -10.25 1.98
N GLU A 87 15.80 -9.93 2.35
CA GLU A 87 16.12 -8.78 3.20
C GLU A 87 16.25 -7.46 2.42
N SER A 88 16.35 -7.53 1.09
CA SER A 88 16.52 -6.37 0.21
C SER A 88 15.21 -5.89 -0.41
N PHE A 89 15.13 -4.62 -0.79
CA PHE A 89 14.01 -4.10 -1.58
C PHE A 89 14.13 -4.51 -3.05
N LYS A 90 12.99 -4.74 -3.70
CA LYS A 90 12.96 -4.89 -5.16
C LYS A 90 13.39 -3.57 -5.82
N ASN A 91 13.91 -3.66 -7.04
CA ASN A 91 14.38 -2.52 -7.83
C ASN A 91 13.87 -2.61 -9.29
N GLY A 92 14.11 -1.57 -10.08
CA GLY A 92 13.68 -1.49 -11.48
C GLY A 92 12.15 -1.48 -11.61
N SER A 93 11.63 -2.28 -12.53
CA SER A 93 10.18 -2.42 -12.79
C SER A 93 9.45 -3.28 -11.74
N PHE A 94 10.18 -3.95 -10.84
CA PHE A 94 9.60 -4.84 -9.83
C PHE A 94 9.37 -4.15 -8.48
N LYS A 95 9.60 -2.84 -8.38
CA LYS A 95 9.27 -2.04 -7.20
C LYS A 95 7.75 -1.88 -7.08
N GLY A 96 7.26 -1.80 -5.86
CA GLY A 96 5.88 -1.45 -5.56
C GLY A 96 5.72 -1.01 -4.12
N LEU A 97 4.59 -0.38 -3.83
CA LEU A 97 4.21 0.14 -2.53
C LEU A 97 2.80 -0.35 -2.21
N ASP A 98 2.69 -1.15 -1.16
CA ASP A 98 1.41 -1.64 -0.65
C ASP A 98 1.00 -0.88 0.62
N ILE A 99 -0.31 -0.82 0.86
CA ILE A 99 -0.85 -0.80 2.22
C ILE A 99 -1.00 -2.26 2.68
N ALA A 100 -0.19 -2.68 3.64
CA ALA A 100 -0.19 -4.05 4.16
C ALA A 100 -1.50 -4.35 4.92
N CYS A 101 -2.08 -5.52 4.65
CA CYS A 101 -3.37 -5.96 5.15
C CYS A 101 -3.30 -7.35 5.81
N GLY A 102 -2.09 -7.84 6.10
CA GLY A 102 -1.85 -9.16 6.69
C GLY A 102 -2.33 -9.26 8.14
N GLY A 103 -2.39 -10.49 8.67
CA GLY A 103 -2.91 -10.78 10.02
C GLY A 103 -1.88 -10.82 11.14
N GLY A 104 -0.69 -10.27 10.92
CA GLY A 104 0.46 -10.41 11.81
C GLY A 104 1.21 -11.74 11.65
N ARG A 105 2.39 -11.81 12.26
CA ARG A 105 3.36 -12.93 12.12
C ARG A 105 2.83 -14.32 12.53
N GLY A 106 1.69 -14.41 13.21
CA GLY A 106 1.05 -15.67 13.58
C GLY A 106 -0.07 -16.16 12.64
N SER A 107 -0.58 -15.29 11.76
CA SER A 107 -1.81 -15.57 11.00
C SER A 107 -1.66 -16.41 9.74
N GLN A 108 -0.45 -16.46 9.17
CA GLN A 108 -0.19 -16.98 7.83
C GLN A 108 -1.01 -16.30 6.71
N VAL A 109 -1.59 -15.13 6.98
CA VAL A 109 -2.32 -14.33 5.98
C VAL A 109 -1.42 -13.20 5.52
N HIS A 110 -0.92 -13.31 4.28
CA HIS A 110 -0.20 -12.25 3.59
C HIS A 110 -1.18 -11.49 2.71
N ALA A 111 -1.27 -10.18 2.87
CA ALA A 111 -2.14 -9.37 2.04
C ALA A 111 -1.64 -7.95 1.88
N GLY A 112 -2.00 -7.32 0.76
CA GLY A 112 -1.65 -5.94 0.47
C GLY A 112 -2.58 -5.31 -0.55
N LEU A 113 -2.72 -4.00 -0.45
CA LEU A 113 -3.32 -3.13 -1.47
C LEU A 113 -2.19 -2.38 -2.18
N LEU A 114 -1.79 -2.86 -3.34
CA LEU A 114 -0.74 -2.25 -4.17
C LEU A 114 -1.25 -0.94 -4.77
N VAL A 115 -0.53 0.15 -4.55
CA VAL A 115 -0.75 1.43 -5.22
C VAL A 115 -0.21 1.36 -6.64
N ARG A 116 -1.11 1.42 -7.63
CA ARG A 116 -0.75 1.27 -9.04
C ARG A 116 -0.67 2.59 -9.77
N SER A 117 -1.47 3.57 -9.41
CA SER A 117 -1.39 4.91 -9.98
C SER A 117 -1.84 5.98 -8.98
N ILE A 118 -1.25 7.17 -9.13
CA ILE A 118 -1.55 8.35 -8.32
C ILE A 118 -1.69 9.60 -9.20
N LEU A 119 -2.53 10.53 -8.79
CA LEU A 119 -2.74 11.83 -9.40
C LEU A 119 -2.25 12.92 -8.43
N ASP A 120 -1.28 13.73 -8.82
CA ASP A 120 -0.81 14.88 -8.07
C ASP A 120 -1.75 16.07 -8.32
N VAL A 121 -2.62 16.37 -7.35
CA VAL A 121 -3.64 17.43 -7.50
C VAL A 121 -3.06 18.84 -7.37
N GLU A 122 -1.75 18.94 -7.14
CA GLU A 122 -1.02 20.19 -6.98
C GLU A 122 0.02 20.39 -8.10
N ALA A 123 0.00 19.50 -9.11
CA ALA A 123 0.85 19.59 -10.30
C ALA A 123 0.69 20.93 -11.01
N GLN A 124 1.85 21.55 -11.31
CA GLN A 124 1.89 22.81 -12.05
C GLN A 124 1.91 22.57 -13.57
N PRO A 125 1.56 23.56 -14.40
CA PRO A 125 1.65 23.42 -15.86
C PRO A 125 3.04 22.95 -16.31
N GLY A 126 3.08 21.83 -17.03
CA GLY A 126 4.32 21.19 -17.49
C GLY A 126 4.88 20.13 -16.54
N GLU A 127 4.30 19.93 -15.35
CA GLU A 127 4.59 18.78 -14.49
C GLU A 127 3.75 17.56 -14.91
N GLU A 128 4.29 16.38 -14.61
CA GLU A 128 3.55 15.12 -14.70
C GLU A 128 2.47 15.09 -13.60
N GLU A 129 1.21 15.16 -14.03
CA GLU A 129 0.03 15.16 -13.16
C GLU A 129 -0.32 13.73 -12.69
N ILE A 130 -0.30 12.75 -13.60
CA ILE A 130 -0.63 11.35 -13.31
C ILE A 130 0.63 10.51 -13.40
N THR A 131 0.86 9.67 -12.39
CA THR A 131 1.88 8.63 -12.41
C THR A 131 1.20 7.27 -12.52
N GLU A 132 1.46 6.54 -13.61
CA GLU A 132 0.85 5.22 -13.89
C GLU A 132 1.89 4.10 -13.81
N GLY A 133 1.61 3.09 -12.99
CA GLY A 133 2.44 1.91 -12.81
C GLY A 133 3.09 1.86 -11.42
N PRO A 134 3.08 0.70 -10.74
CA PRO A 134 3.49 0.58 -9.34
C PRO A 134 4.96 0.95 -9.10
N SER A 135 5.85 0.62 -10.04
CA SER A 135 7.26 0.99 -9.92
C SER A 135 7.50 2.48 -10.14
N LEU A 136 6.72 3.12 -11.01
CA LEU A 136 6.78 4.57 -11.26
C LEU A 136 6.20 5.36 -10.08
N VAL A 137 5.17 4.85 -9.41
CA VAL A 137 4.69 5.39 -8.13
C VAL A 137 5.81 5.43 -7.10
N VAL A 138 6.59 4.35 -6.96
CA VAL A 138 7.75 4.34 -6.05
C VAL A 138 8.80 5.37 -6.50
N ASP A 139 9.11 5.47 -7.79
CA ASP A 139 10.07 6.45 -8.30
C ASP A 139 9.60 7.89 -8.05
N ARG A 140 8.29 8.16 -8.16
CA ARG A 140 7.69 9.46 -7.81
C ARG A 140 7.85 9.78 -6.33
N VAL A 141 7.56 8.83 -5.42
CA VAL A 141 7.77 8.99 -3.98
C VAL A 141 9.21 9.36 -3.66
N LEU A 142 10.16 8.60 -4.21
CA LEU A 142 11.59 8.82 -3.98
C LEU A 142 12.05 10.18 -4.51
N ARG A 143 11.61 10.57 -5.71
CA ARG A 143 11.93 11.86 -6.34
C ARG A 143 11.42 13.03 -5.51
N LEU A 144 10.14 13.01 -5.12
CA LEU A 144 9.52 14.07 -4.32
C LEU A 144 10.16 14.19 -2.93
N CYS A 145 10.59 13.06 -2.35
CA CYS A 145 11.27 13.03 -1.05
C CYS A 145 12.80 13.25 -1.15
N ASN A 146 13.33 13.56 -2.34
CA ASN A 146 14.77 13.70 -2.61
C ASN A 146 15.62 12.53 -2.06
N SER A 147 15.12 11.30 -2.21
CA SER A 147 15.80 10.09 -1.78
C SER A 147 16.31 9.30 -2.99
N PRO A 148 17.59 8.88 -3.01
CA PRO A 148 18.16 8.14 -4.14
C PRO A 148 17.76 6.65 -4.16
N SER A 149 17.17 6.12 -3.09
CA SER A 149 16.75 4.72 -3.02
C SER A 149 15.71 4.48 -1.92
N ILE A 150 14.99 3.35 -2.01
CA ILE A 150 14.07 2.89 -0.95
C ILE A 150 14.84 2.71 0.36
N THR A 151 16.01 2.06 0.34
CA THR A 151 16.84 1.85 1.52
C THR A 151 17.18 3.17 2.24
N ARG A 152 17.55 4.21 1.49
CA ARG A 152 17.84 5.52 2.08
C ARG A 152 16.56 6.24 2.53
N PHE A 153 15.46 6.04 1.83
CA PHE A 153 14.17 6.63 2.18
C PHE A 153 13.68 6.11 3.54
N VAL A 154 13.72 4.79 3.75
CA VAL A 154 13.21 4.15 4.98
C VAL A 154 14.20 4.19 6.14
N HIS A 155 15.47 4.55 5.91
CA HIS A 155 16.49 4.54 6.95
C HIS A 155 16.11 5.50 8.09
N GLY A 156 15.92 4.94 9.29
CA GLY A 156 15.52 5.70 10.48
C GLY A 156 14.03 6.06 10.55
N ARG A 157 13.19 5.57 9.64
CA ARG A 157 11.74 5.71 9.69
C ARG A 157 11.09 4.49 10.33
N SER A 158 10.01 4.71 11.08
CA SER A 158 9.18 3.61 11.55
C SER A 158 8.20 3.15 10.47
N VAL A 159 7.58 1.99 10.63
CA VAL A 159 6.59 1.44 9.68
C VAL A 159 5.25 2.21 9.72
N ALA A 160 5.06 3.06 10.73
CA ALA A 160 3.79 3.71 11.07
C ALA A 160 3.70 5.21 10.72
N GLU A 161 4.66 5.74 9.95
CA GLU A 161 4.71 7.14 9.48
C GLU A 161 4.47 7.22 7.97
#